data_AF-A0A964AM17-F1
#
_entry.id   AF-A0A964AM17-F1
#
_cell.length_a   1.000
_cell.length_b   1.000
_cell.length_c   1.000
_cell.angle_alpha   90.00
_cell.angle_beta   90.00
_cell.angle_gamma   90.00
#
_symmetry.space_group_name_H-M   'P 1'
#
loop_
_entity.id
_entity.type
_entity.pdbx_description
1 polymer ?
#
loop_
_entity_poly.entity_id
_entity_poly.type
_entity_poly.pdbx_seq_one_letter_code
_entity_poly.pdbx_strand_id
1 'polypeptide(L)'
;MATVDVTLRADTGGTTTTRAELTRPEDGARIGKSVGLMLGGVLLAIPFLFVPGVHLFTTWALPLAGAIAAYSTFRTRAKLGRVEGTCPACQAAITLEGGRVTEKMYDDCPQCSRPLQLLISEDPA
;
A
#
# COMPACT_ATOMS: atom_id res chain seq x y z
N MET A 1 -16.02 -8.74 -3.98
CA MET A 1 -14.98 -8.18 -4.87
C MET A 1 -15.67 -7.15 -5.73
N ALA A 2 -15.13 -5.94 -5.84
CA ALA A 2 -15.72 -4.87 -6.65
C ALA A 2 -14.70 -4.46 -7.72
N THR A 3 -15.13 -4.21 -8.94
CA THR A 3 -14.27 -3.63 -9.99
C THR A 3 -14.43 -2.12 -9.97
N VAL A 4 -13.31 -1.40 -9.97
CA VAL A 4 -13.31 0.07 -10.05
C VAL A 4 -12.57 0.52 -11.29
N ASP A 5 -13.04 1.62 -11.88
CA ASP A 5 -12.31 2.28 -12.95
C ASP A 5 -11.10 3.03 -12.35
N VAL A 6 -9.95 2.85 -12.97
CA VAL A 6 -8.66 3.44 -12.62
C VAL A 6 -8.14 4.17 -13.85
N THR A 7 -7.93 5.46 -13.71
CA THR A 7 -7.32 6.30 -14.73
C THR A 7 -5.81 6.30 -14.53
N LEU A 8 -5.08 5.76 -15.50
CA LEU A 8 -3.64 5.89 -15.62
C LEU A 8 -3.33 7.23 -16.27
N ARG A 9 -2.51 8.05 -15.62
CA ARG A 9 -2.03 9.33 -16.15
C ARG A 9 -0.51 9.29 -16.29
N ALA A 10 0.00 9.55 -17.49
CA ALA A 10 1.42 9.75 -17.72
C ALA A 10 1.85 11.19 -17.44
N ASP A 11 3.14 11.37 -17.19
CA ASP A 11 3.83 12.66 -17.17
C ASP A 11 3.64 13.48 -18.47
N THR A 12 3.50 12.81 -19.60
CA THR A 12 3.21 13.42 -20.91
C THR A 12 1.80 14.01 -21.02
N GLY A 13 0.95 13.84 -20.01
CA GLY A 13 -0.45 14.28 -20.01
C GLY A 13 -1.43 13.30 -20.66
N GLY A 14 -0.95 12.19 -21.22
CA GLY A 14 -1.81 11.13 -21.74
C GLY A 14 -2.55 10.40 -20.62
N THR A 15 -3.83 10.07 -20.83
CA THR A 15 -4.65 9.33 -19.87
C THR A 15 -5.28 8.10 -20.51
N THR A 16 -5.34 7.00 -19.77
CA THR A 16 -6.04 5.78 -20.19
C THR A 16 -6.82 5.21 -19.00
N THR A 17 -8.10 4.96 -19.20
CA THR A 17 -8.96 4.35 -18.17
C THR A 17 -8.93 2.84 -18.34
N THR A 18 -8.70 2.13 -17.25
CA THR A 18 -8.81 0.68 -17.20
C THR A 18 -9.55 0.23 -15.94
N ARG A 19 -9.91 -1.05 -15.86
CA ARG A 19 -10.56 -1.63 -14.70
C ARG A 19 -9.55 -2.37 -13.84
N ALA A 20 -9.68 -2.21 -12.54
CA ALA A 20 -8.91 -2.96 -11.56
C ALA A 20 -9.82 -3.59 -10.52
N GLU A 21 -9.39 -4.71 -9.97
CA GLU A 21 -10.09 -5.33 -8.85
C GLU A 21 -9.81 -4.55 -7.56
N LEU A 22 -10.85 -4.25 -6.79
CA LEU A 22 -10.76 -3.64 -5.48
C LEU A 22 -11.12 -4.68 -4.41
N THR A 23 -10.16 -4.98 -3.55
CA THR A 23 -10.37 -5.82 -2.38
C THR A 23 -10.50 -4.94 -1.14
N ARG A 24 -11.65 -5.00 -0.46
CA ARG A 24 -11.85 -4.41 0.86
C ARG A 24 -11.60 -5.50 1.90
N PRO A 25 -10.50 -5.44 2.67
CA PRO A 25 -10.31 -6.40 3.74
C PRO A 25 -11.37 -6.20 4.81
N GLU A 26 -11.89 -7.30 5.34
CA GLU A 26 -12.86 -7.30 6.43
C GLU A 26 -12.28 -6.63 7.69
N ASP A 27 -13.12 -5.91 8.43
CA ASP A 27 -12.69 -5.11 9.57
C ASP A 27 -12.03 -5.98 10.66
N GLY A 28 -12.53 -7.19 10.88
CA GLY A 28 -11.94 -8.15 11.82
C GLY A 28 -10.51 -8.53 11.46
N ALA A 29 -10.23 -8.85 10.20
CA ALA A 29 -8.88 -9.18 9.74
C ALA A 29 -7.93 -7.96 9.82
N ARG A 30 -8.43 -6.75 9.54
CA ARG A 30 -7.66 -5.51 9.67
C ARG A 30 -7.28 -5.22 11.12
N ILE A 31 -8.24 -5.35 12.04
CA ILE A 31 -8.03 -5.15 13.48
C ILE A 31 -7.06 -6.21 14.00
N GLY A 32 -7.30 -7.48 13.70
CA GLY A 32 -6.44 -8.59 14.13
C GLY A 32 -4.99 -8.40 13.65
N LYS A 33 -4.78 -8.04 12.39
CA LYS A 33 -3.44 -7.75 11.86
C LYS A 33 -2.80 -6.54 12.53
N SER A 34 -3.57 -5.48 12.82
CA SER A 34 -3.05 -4.28 13.47
C SER A 34 -2.62 -4.56 14.91
N VAL A 35 -3.45 -5.26 15.68
CA VAL A 35 -3.13 -5.72 17.04
C VAL A 35 -1.91 -6.63 17.03
N GLY A 36 -1.84 -7.58 16.09
CA GLY A 36 -0.69 -8.46 15.93
C GLY A 36 0.63 -7.72 15.67
N LEU A 37 0.62 -6.68 14.84
CA LEU A 37 1.79 -5.84 14.59
C LEU A 37 2.21 -5.04 15.83
N MET A 38 1.24 -4.49 16.57
CA MET A 38 1.50 -3.75 17.79
C MET A 38 2.10 -4.63 18.88
N LEU A 39 1.50 -5.79 19.14
CA LEU A 39 2.01 -6.77 20.10
C LEU A 39 3.36 -7.35 19.65
N GLY A 40 3.53 -7.62 18.36
CA GLY A 40 4.79 -8.12 17.80
C GLY A 40 5.95 -7.16 18.08
N GLY A 41 5.75 -5.85 17.91
CA GLY A 41 6.78 -4.84 18.22
C GLY A 41 7.19 -4.83 19.71
N VAL A 42 6.22 -5.02 20.62
CA VAL A 42 6.49 -5.10 22.07
C VAL A 42 7.21 -6.40 22.43
N LEU A 43 6.72 -7.54 21.95
CA LEU A 43 7.30 -8.84 22.24
C LEU A 43 8.73 -8.97 21.69
N LEU A 44 8.99 -8.40 20.52
CA LEU A 44 10.33 -8.39 19.91
C LEU A 44 11.33 -7.54 20.71
N ALA A 45 10.87 -6.57 21.52
CA ALA A 45 11.73 -5.74 22.36
C ALA A 45 12.22 -6.45 23.63
N ILE A 46 11.49 -7.46 24.13
CA ILE A 46 11.81 -8.21 25.36
C ILE A 46 13.22 -8.81 25.38
N PRO A 47 13.69 -9.55 24.34
CA PRO A 47 15.03 -10.15 24.38
C PRO A 47 16.16 -9.12 24.48
N PHE A 48 15.93 -7.89 24.04
CA PHE A 48 16.95 -6.84 24.08
C PHE A 48 17.12 -6.19 25.46
N LEU A 49 16.28 -6.51 26.44
CA LEU A 49 16.42 -6.04 27.82
C LEU A 49 17.75 -6.48 28.47
N PHE A 50 18.35 -7.57 27.99
CA PHE A 50 19.58 -8.15 28.54
C PHE A 50 20.87 -7.57 27.95
N VAL A 51 20.77 -6.70 26.93
CA VAL A 51 21.92 -6.10 26.24
C VAL A 51 21.84 -4.57 26.39
N PRO A 52 22.50 -3.95 27.40
CA PRO A 52 22.29 -2.55 27.77
C PRO A 52 22.43 -1.54 26.63
N GLY A 53 23.41 -1.74 25.73
CA GLY A 53 23.64 -0.84 24.60
C GLY A 53 22.52 -0.91 23.54
N VAL A 54 21.97 -2.10 23.29
CA VAL A 54 20.92 -2.29 22.29
C VAL A 54 19.55 -1.96 22.89
N HIS A 55 19.33 -2.32 24.15
CA HIS A 55 18.13 -2.06 24.95
C HIS A 55 17.62 -0.63 24.79
N LEU A 56 18.51 0.34 24.98
CA LEU A 56 18.16 1.77 24.96
C LEU A 56 17.49 2.19 23.66
N PHE A 57 17.86 1.59 22.53
CA PHE A 57 17.24 1.89 21.24
C PHE A 57 16.05 0.98 20.96
N THR A 58 16.20 -0.33 21.11
CA THR A 58 15.18 -1.31 20.70
C THR A 58 13.92 -1.26 21.55
N THR A 59 14.02 -0.89 22.83
CA THR A 59 12.85 -0.79 23.72
C THR A 59 11.89 0.33 23.32
N TRP A 60 12.36 1.37 22.61
CA TRP A 60 11.50 2.41 22.07
C TRP A 60 11.22 2.20 20.58
N ALA A 61 12.25 1.87 19.81
CA ALA A 61 12.16 1.76 18.36
C ALA A 61 11.22 0.64 17.92
N LEU A 62 11.27 -0.54 18.56
CA LEU A 62 10.46 -1.68 18.13
C LEU A 62 8.96 -1.51 18.46
N PRO A 63 8.56 -1.07 19.67
CA PRO A 63 7.16 -0.76 19.94
C PRO A 63 6.63 0.39 19.07
N LEU A 64 7.43 1.44 18.84
CA LEU A 64 7.03 2.56 17.99
C LEU A 64 6.85 2.13 16.53
N ALA A 65 7.78 1.33 16.00
CA ALA A 65 7.66 0.75 14.66
C ALA A 65 6.42 -0.14 14.54
N GLY A 66 6.15 -0.97 15.56
CA GLY A 66 4.94 -1.79 15.64
C GLY A 66 3.66 -0.94 15.64
N ALA A 67 3.63 0.14 16.41
CA ALA A 67 2.49 1.07 16.47
C ALA A 67 2.27 1.79 15.13
N ILE A 68 3.33 2.27 14.47
CA ILE A 68 3.24 2.91 13.14
C ILE A 68 2.74 1.89 12.12
N ALA A 69 3.28 0.67 12.11
CA ALA A 69 2.85 -0.38 11.20
C ALA A 69 1.38 -0.78 11.43
N ALA A 70 0.97 -0.91 12.69
CA ALA A 70 -0.41 -1.17 13.09
C ALA A 70 -1.35 -0.06 12.62
N TYR A 71 -1.01 1.20 12.86
CA TYR A 71 -1.78 2.36 12.42
C TYR A 71 -1.89 2.42 10.88
N SER A 72 -0.80 2.19 10.16
CA SER A 72 -0.81 2.15 8.68
C SER A 72 -1.73 1.04 8.14
N THR A 73 -1.75 -0.11 8.82
CA THR A 73 -2.57 -1.26 8.45
C THR A 73 -4.03 -0.98 8.76
N PHE A 74 -4.31 -0.42 9.94
CA PHE A 74 -5.65 -0.02 10.35
C PHE A 74 -6.23 1.04 9.42
N ARG A 75 -5.44 2.01 8.93
CA ARG A 75 -5.92 3.02 7.96
C ARG A 75 -6.15 2.48 6.56
N THR A 76 -5.61 1.32 6.21
CA THR A 76 -5.79 0.73 4.89
C THR A 76 -7.20 0.15 4.77
N ARG A 77 -8.13 0.90 4.16
CA ARG A 77 -9.54 0.49 3.97
C ARG A 77 -9.77 -0.33 2.71
N ALA A 78 -8.95 -0.10 1.68
CA ALA A 78 -9.06 -0.81 0.41
C ALA A 78 -7.67 -1.07 -0.17
N LYS A 79 -7.57 -2.15 -0.93
CA LYS A 79 -6.41 -2.48 -1.74
C LYS A 79 -6.85 -2.61 -3.18
N LEU A 80 -6.14 -1.92 -4.05
CA LEU A 80 -6.21 -2.16 -5.48
C LEU A 80 -5.43 -3.43 -5.77
N GLY A 81 -6.06 -4.36 -6.48
CA GLY A 81 -5.43 -5.53 -7.06
C GLY A 81 -4.64 -5.16 -8.31
N ARG A 82 -4.29 -6.17 -9.09
CA ARG A 82 -3.56 -5.99 -10.35
C ARG A 82 -4.33 -5.07 -11.31
N VAL A 83 -3.62 -4.10 -11.87
CA VAL A 83 -4.14 -3.16 -12.87
C VAL A 83 -3.58 -3.55 -14.22
N GLU A 84 -4.43 -4.04 -15.11
CA GLU A 84 -4.06 -4.39 -16.49
C GLU A 84 -4.53 -3.28 -17.41
N GLY A 85 -3.67 -2.75 -18.26
CA GLY A 85 -4.03 -1.62 -19.11
C GLY A 85 -3.00 -1.33 -20.19
N THR A 86 -3.17 -0.19 -20.86
CA THR A 86 -2.22 0.28 -21.87
C THR A 86 -1.54 1.54 -21.35
N CYS A 87 -0.21 1.62 -21.49
CA CYS A 87 0.54 2.80 -21.08
C CYS A 87 0.18 3.99 -21.99
N PRO A 88 -0.27 5.14 -21.44
CA PRO A 88 -0.60 6.30 -22.26
C PRO A 88 0.62 6.96 -22.93
N ALA A 89 1.85 6.67 -22.48
CA ALA A 89 3.07 7.25 -23.03
C ALA A 89 3.68 6.43 -24.18
N CYS A 90 3.73 5.10 -24.05
CA CYS A 90 4.35 4.20 -25.05
C CYS A 90 3.36 3.27 -25.77
N GLN A 91 2.08 3.32 -25.42
CA GLN A 91 1.01 2.48 -25.99
C GLN A 91 1.21 0.96 -25.85
N ALA A 92 2.17 0.52 -25.03
CA ALA A 92 2.37 -0.89 -24.73
C ALA A 92 1.36 -1.39 -23.70
N ALA A 93 0.95 -2.65 -23.81
CA ALA A 93 0.21 -3.33 -22.76
C ALA A 93 1.09 -3.46 -21.51
N ILE A 94 0.55 -3.10 -20.35
CA ILE A 94 1.25 -3.11 -19.07
C ILE A 94 0.38 -3.75 -17.99
N THR A 95 1.06 -4.33 -17.03
CA THR A 95 0.47 -4.88 -15.81
C THR A 95 1.17 -4.21 -14.65
N LEU A 96 0.43 -3.44 -13.86
CA LEU A 96 0.93 -2.79 -12.66
C LEU A 96 0.40 -3.55 -11.44
N GLU A 97 1.26 -3.77 -10.46
CA GLU A 97 0.81 -4.31 -9.19
C GLU A 97 0.09 -3.18 -8.45
N GLY A 98 -1.15 -3.44 -8.03
CA GLY A 98 -1.88 -2.47 -7.23
C GLY A 98 -1.27 -2.34 -5.83
N GLY A 99 -1.98 -1.64 -4.96
CA GLY A 99 -1.46 -1.33 -3.65
C GLY A 99 -2.52 -0.76 -2.74
N ARG A 100 -2.07 -0.21 -1.62
CA ARG A 100 -2.98 0.41 -0.66
C ARG A 100 -3.59 1.63 -1.32
N VAL A 101 -4.92 1.71 -1.30
CA VAL A 101 -5.61 2.91 -1.76
C VAL A 101 -5.39 4.00 -0.71
N THR A 102 -4.29 4.74 -0.90
CA THR A 102 -3.94 5.94 -0.14
C THR A 102 -3.76 7.05 -1.15
N GLU A 103 -4.46 8.17 -0.94
CA GLU A 103 -4.55 9.47 -1.65
C GLU A 103 -3.92 9.63 -3.05
N LYS A 104 -2.71 9.12 -3.34
CA LYS A 104 -2.08 9.06 -4.68
C LYS A 104 -1.17 7.84 -4.80
N MET A 105 -1.32 7.06 -5.86
CA MET A 105 -0.43 5.94 -6.18
C MET A 105 0.40 6.29 -7.41
N TYR A 106 1.71 6.03 -7.32
CA TYR A 106 2.66 6.20 -8.41
C TYR A 106 3.36 4.87 -8.65
N ASP A 107 3.54 4.53 -9.92
CA ASP A 107 4.30 3.37 -10.35
C ASP A 107 5.00 3.69 -11.68
N ASP A 108 6.05 2.94 -12.01
CA ASP A 108 6.78 3.14 -13.26
C ASP A 108 6.31 2.16 -14.33
N CYS A 109 6.19 2.64 -15.57
CA CYS A 109 5.88 1.77 -16.69
C CYS A 109 7.01 0.74 -16.92
N PRO A 110 6.75 -0.57 -16.93
CA PRO A 110 7.79 -1.59 -17.12
C PRO A 110 8.42 -1.57 -18.52
N GLN A 111 7.78 -0.91 -19.49
CA GLN A 111 8.23 -0.86 -20.89
C GLN A 111 9.03 0.39 -21.23
N CYS A 112 8.67 1.55 -20.66
CA CYS A 112 9.31 2.83 -20.97
C CYS A 112 9.90 3.56 -19.75
N SER A 113 9.78 2.98 -18.56
CA SER A 113 10.29 3.50 -17.28
C SER A 113 9.83 4.92 -16.95
N ARG A 114 8.69 5.35 -17.52
CA ARG A 114 8.08 6.65 -17.21
C ARG A 114 7.14 6.52 -16.01
N PRO A 115 7.07 7.57 -15.16
CA PRO A 115 6.18 7.57 -14.02
C PRO A 115 4.72 7.65 -14.47
N LEU A 116 3.91 6.77 -13.92
CA LEU A 116 2.47 6.69 -14.09
C LEU A 116 1.79 6.99 -12.77
N GLN A 117 0.81 7.88 -12.81
CA GLN A 117 -0.06 8.15 -11.68
C GLN A 117 -1.35 7.35 -11.84
N LEU A 118 -1.72 6.58 -10.81
CA LEU A 118 -2.97 5.84 -10.76
C LEU A 118 -4.00 6.67 -9.98
N LEU A 119 -5.08 7.04 -10.65
CA LEU A 119 -6.19 7.82 -10.11
C LEU A 119 -7.43 6.95 -10.09
N ILE A 120 -8.03 6.73 -8.92
CA ILE A 120 -9.28 5.96 -8.82
C ILE A 120 -10.43 6.93 -9.07
N SER A 121 -11.29 6.64 -10.05
CA SER A 121 -12.31 7.60 -10.52
C SER A 121 -13.55 7.69 -9.62
N GLU A 122 -13.69 6.82 -8.62
CA GLU A 122 -14.74 6.91 -7.61
C GLU A 122 -14.10 6.89 -6.22
N ASP A 123 -14.32 7.97 -5.47
CA ASP A 123 -14.00 8.03 -4.04
C ASP A 123 -14.91 7.02 -3.32
N PRO A 124 -14.37 5.93 -2.72
CA PRO A 124 -15.18 5.02 -1.96
C PRO A 124 -15.53 5.71 -0.63
N ALA A 125 -16.68 6.41 -0.62
CA ALA A 125 -17.34 6.88 0.59
C ALA A 125 -17.46 5.76 1.66
#